data_AF-Q1IT52-F1
#
_entry.id   AF-Q1IT52-F1
#
_cell.length_a   1.000
_cell.length_b   1.000
_cell.length_c   1.000
_cell.angle_alpha   90.00
_cell.angle_beta   90.00
_cell.angle_gamma   90.00
#
_symmetry.space_group_name_H-M   'P 1'
#
loop_
_entity.id
_entity.type
_entity.pdbx_description
1 polymer ?
#
loop_
_entity_poly.entity_id
_entity_poly.type
_entity_poly.pdbx_seq_one_letter_code
_entity_poly.pdbx_strand_id
1 'polypeptide(L)'
;MPARYPQAVHWTIAFDGRKMGEVSARTPAEWSSYWRVGEQVILPSAKVPVIGKPTEEFAGFLGDPILRPLVAVSRSNFQAPDNWKPAHISENERAAIRTQFSKHFASVQNCDNESAPRKNWHYADADFHFGKSYGASTTWKLAAVHLSAYRCDGIVDDPSNDPFADQWFTIDPNGETQFLRGNLVLVDAGDYDKSGHSQLLFMIDDYNRSGYVLFYDNFAKQATFEYHFH
;
A
#
# COMPACT_ATOMS: atom_id res chain seq x y z
N MET A 1 -25.10 -12.60 -6.77
CA MET A 1 -24.09 -11.67 -6.22
C MET A 1 -23.88 -10.41 -7.07
N PRO A 2 -23.83 -10.46 -8.42
CA PRO A 2 -23.66 -9.26 -9.26
C PRO A 2 -24.69 -8.16 -9.03
N ALA A 3 -25.93 -8.53 -8.71
CA ALA A 3 -27.01 -7.57 -8.38
C ALA A 3 -26.74 -6.68 -7.15
N ARG A 4 -25.72 -6.97 -6.33
CA ARG A 4 -25.28 -6.12 -5.22
C ARG A 4 -24.32 -5.00 -5.65
N TYR A 5 -23.85 -5.02 -6.91
CA TYR A 5 -22.94 -4.04 -7.46
C TYR A 5 -23.69 -3.17 -8.48
N PRO A 6 -23.28 -1.90 -8.67
CA PRO A 6 -23.90 -1.04 -9.67
C PRO A 6 -23.80 -1.65 -11.07
N GLN A 7 -24.90 -1.71 -11.82
CA GLN A 7 -24.90 -2.31 -13.16
C GLN A 7 -23.99 -1.55 -14.14
N ALA A 8 -24.00 -0.22 -14.04
CA ALA A 8 -23.15 0.67 -14.81
C ALA A 8 -22.65 1.80 -13.90
N VAL A 9 -21.41 2.23 -14.12
CA VAL A 9 -20.80 3.35 -13.41
C VAL A 9 -20.02 4.20 -14.39
N HIS A 10 -20.11 5.52 -14.22
CA HIS A 10 -19.20 6.45 -14.84
C HIS A 10 -18.12 6.83 -13.83
N TRP A 11 -16.88 6.48 -14.14
CA TRP A 11 -15.73 6.69 -13.29
C TRP A 11 -14.94 7.90 -13.78
N THR A 12 -14.60 8.79 -12.86
CA THR A 12 -13.48 9.70 -13.05
C THR A 12 -12.20 8.97 -12.66
N ILE A 13 -11.23 8.92 -13.57
CA ILE A 13 -9.89 8.40 -13.28
C ILE A 13 -9.03 9.56 -12.81
N ALA A 14 -8.41 9.40 -11.65
CA ALA A 14 -7.63 10.43 -11.01
C ALA A 14 -6.25 9.93 -10.55
N PHE A 15 -5.35 10.89 -10.41
CA PHE A 15 -4.01 10.68 -9.86
C PHE A 15 -3.47 12.01 -9.33
N ASP A 16 -2.84 12.00 -8.15
CA ASP A 16 -2.15 13.16 -7.57
C ASP A 16 -3.01 14.44 -7.59
N GLY A 17 -4.25 14.32 -7.09
CA GLY A 17 -5.15 15.47 -7.00
C GLY A 17 -5.84 15.88 -8.31
N ARG A 18 -5.59 15.19 -9.44
CA ARG A 18 -6.00 15.63 -10.78
C ARG A 18 -6.86 14.62 -11.52
N LYS A 19 -7.80 15.12 -12.33
CA LYS A 19 -8.56 14.31 -13.29
C LYS A 19 -7.65 13.94 -14.47
N MET A 20 -7.47 12.65 -14.68
CA MET A 20 -6.70 12.07 -15.79
C MET A 20 -7.61 11.72 -16.98
N GLY A 21 -8.87 11.40 -16.70
CA GLY A 21 -9.86 11.08 -17.73
C GLY A 21 -11.13 10.51 -17.11
N GLU A 22 -11.99 9.97 -17.96
CA GLU A 22 -13.25 9.34 -17.57
C GLU A 22 -13.43 8.04 -18.34
N VAL A 23 -13.97 7.03 -17.66
CA VAL A 23 -14.33 5.75 -18.27
C VAL A 23 -15.72 5.34 -17.82
N SER A 24 -16.51 4.82 -18.74
CA SER A 24 -17.76 4.15 -18.40
C SER A 24 -17.48 2.66 -18.32
N ALA A 25 -17.97 2.03 -17.25
CA ALA A 25 -17.79 0.60 -17.02
C ALA A 25 -19.12 -0.05 -16.62
N ARG A 26 -19.21 -1.36 -16.84
CA ARG A 26 -20.37 -2.17 -16.45
C ARG A 26 -19.94 -3.36 -15.62
N THR A 27 -20.74 -3.70 -14.62
CA THR A 27 -20.59 -4.97 -13.91
C THR A 27 -20.95 -6.10 -14.88
N PRO A 28 -20.13 -7.15 -15.02
CA PRO A 28 -20.45 -8.27 -15.89
C PRO A 28 -21.67 -9.03 -15.35
N ALA A 29 -22.36 -9.77 -16.23
CA ALA A 29 -23.52 -10.57 -15.82
C ALA A 29 -23.15 -11.65 -14.80
N GLU A 30 -21.92 -12.16 -14.92
CA GLU A 30 -21.29 -13.13 -14.04
C GLU A 30 -19.78 -12.86 -13.96
N TRP A 31 -19.17 -13.23 -12.82
CA TRP A 31 -17.72 -13.29 -12.70
C TRP A 31 -17.30 -14.76 -12.84
N SER A 32 -16.30 -15.03 -13.67
CA SER A 32 -15.84 -16.40 -13.94
C SER A 32 -15.14 -17.06 -12.76
N SER A 33 -14.81 -16.29 -11.71
CA SER A 33 -14.10 -16.75 -10.51
C SER A 33 -14.35 -15.79 -9.34
N TYR A 34 -14.12 -16.28 -8.11
CA TYR A 34 -14.33 -15.49 -6.89
C TYR A 34 -13.38 -14.29 -6.78
N TRP A 35 -12.14 -14.41 -7.31
CA TRP A 35 -11.15 -13.33 -7.29
C TRP A 35 -11.45 -12.20 -8.27
N ARG A 36 -12.37 -12.41 -9.23
CA ARG A 36 -12.87 -11.36 -10.13
C ARG A 36 -14.05 -10.58 -9.56
N VAL A 37 -14.59 -10.98 -8.41
CA VAL A 37 -15.77 -10.33 -7.83
C VAL A 37 -15.49 -8.86 -7.58
N GLY A 38 -16.35 -7.99 -8.13
CA GLY A 38 -16.19 -6.54 -8.08
C GLY A 38 -15.48 -5.93 -9.29
N GLU A 39 -14.83 -6.73 -10.15
CA GLU A 39 -14.30 -6.25 -11.43
C GLU A 39 -15.43 -5.74 -12.33
N GLN A 40 -15.14 -4.67 -13.08
CA GLN A 40 -16.03 -4.11 -14.09
C GLN A 40 -15.36 -4.11 -15.46
N VAL A 41 -16.17 -4.26 -16.49
CA VAL A 41 -15.73 -4.21 -17.89
C VAL A 41 -15.81 -2.77 -18.38
N ILE A 42 -14.68 -2.20 -18.76
CA ILE A 42 -14.62 -0.87 -19.41
C ILE A 42 -15.29 -0.95 -20.77
N LEU A 43 -16.15 0.02 -21.09
CA LEU A 43 -16.83 0.07 -22.37
C LEU A 43 -15.85 0.44 -23.50
N PRO A 44 -15.95 -0.17 -24.70
CA PRO A 44 -14.94 -0.05 -25.76
C PRO A 44 -14.65 1.36 -26.28
N SER A 45 -15.54 2.33 -26.03
CA SER A 45 -15.38 3.71 -26.48
C SER A 45 -14.47 4.56 -25.58
N ALA A 46 -14.04 4.03 -24.43
CA ALA A 46 -13.25 4.79 -23.46
C ALA A 46 -11.74 4.65 -23.71
N LYS A 47 -11.04 5.77 -23.87
CA LYS A 47 -9.57 5.80 -23.79
C LYS A 47 -9.18 5.76 -22.31
N VAL A 48 -8.62 4.65 -21.88
CA VAL A 48 -8.19 4.46 -20.49
C VAL A 48 -6.90 5.26 -20.24
N PRO A 49 -6.87 6.18 -19.26
CA PRO A 49 -5.66 6.89 -18.90
C PRO A 49 -4.60 5.93 -18.35
N VAL A 50 -3.33 6.20 -18.67
CA VAL A 50 -2.16 5.44 -18.20
C VAL A 50 -1.06 6.42 -17.79
N ILE A 51 -0.23 6.02 -16.84
CA ILE A 51 0.93 6.81 -16.38
C ILE A 51 2.20 5.96 -16.53
N GLY A 52 3.17 6.53 -17.24
CA GLY A 52 4.49 5.90 -17.40
C GLY A 52 4.46 4.61 -18.22
N LYS A 53 5.45 3.76 -17.98
CA LYS A 53 5.62 2.43 -18.56
C LYS A 53 5.39 1.36 -17.48
N PRO A 54 5.17 0.10 -17.84
CA PRO A 54 5.11 -0.97 -16.86
C PRO A 54 6.37 -1.07 -16.00
N THR A 55 6.20 -1.37 -14.72
CA THR A 55 7.28 -1.50 -13.72
C THR A 55 7.01 -2.64 -12.75
N GLU A 56 8.06 -3.19 -12.16
CA GLU A 56 7.96 -4.20 -11.10
C GLU A 56 7.38 -3.65 -9.79
N GLU A 57 7.39 -2.33 -9.59
CA GLU A 57 6.86 -1.66 -8.37
C GLU A 57 5.41 -2.05 -8.04
N PHE A 58 4.61 -2.37 -9.05
CA PHE A 58 3.20 -2.74 -8.89
C PHE A 58 2.92 -4.18 -9.30
N ALA A 59 3.94 -4.99 -9.55
CA ALA A 59 3.78 -6.32 -10.12
C ALA A 59 2.97 -7.28 -9.23
N GLY A 60 2.90 -7.01 -7.93
CA GLY A 60 2.31 -7.94 -6.99
C GLY A 60 3.13 -9.23 -6.92
N PHE A 61 2.49 -10.27 -6.39
CA PHE A 61 3.08 -11.60 -6.28
C PHE A 61 3.59 -12.20 -7.61
N LEU A 62 2.94 -11.90 -8.75
CA LEU A 62 3.32 -12.48 -10.04
C LEU A 62 4.67 -11.96 -10.55
N GLY A 63 5.14 -10.81 -10.06
CA GLY A 63 6.46 -10.26 -10.41
C GLY A 63 6.57 -9.66 -11.83
N ASP A 64 5.59 -9.88 -12.69
CA ASP A 64 5.58 -9.28 -14.04
C ASP A 64 5.35 -7.76 -13.98
N PRO A 65 6.15 -6.95 -14.70
CA PRO A 65 5.95 -5.51 -14.75
C PRO A 65 4.54 -5.13 -15.24
N ILE A 66 3.79 -4.37 -14.44
CA ILE A 66 2.47 -3.85 -14.81
C ILE A 66 2.43 -2.32 -14.83
N LEU A 67 1.42 -1.76 -15.49
CA LEU A 67 1.11 -0.34 -15.39
C LEU A 67 0.74 0.03 -13.96
N ARG A 68 1.17 1.21 -13.51
CA ARG A 68 0.77 1.79 -12.22
C ARG A 68 -0.77 1.80 -12.11
N PRO A 69 -1.35 1.22 -11.05
CA PRO A 69 -2.77 1.37 -10.75
C PRO A 69 -3.15 2.85 -10.56
N LEU A 70 -4.31 3.25 -11.08
CA LEU A 70 -4.89 4.58 -10.91
C LEU A 70 -6.18 4.49 -10.12
N VAL A 71 -6.57 5.58 -9.45
CA VAL A 71 -7.80 5.61 -8.67
C VAL A 71 -8.99 5.95 -9.55
N ALA A 72 -10.07 5.20 -9.37
CA ALA A 72 -11.37 5.46 -9.99
C ALA A 72 -12.36 5.94 -8.92
N VAL A 73 -12.93 7.13 -9.11
CA VAL A 73 -13.94 7.71 -8.21
C VAL A 73 -15.26 7.96 -8.95
N SER A 74 -16.38 7.61 -8.31
CA SER A 74 -17.73 7.77 -8.89
C SER A 74 -18.29 9.18 -8.71
N ARG A 75 -17.60 10.02 -7.93
CA ARG A 75 -17.85 11.44 -7.73
C ARG A 75 -16.54 12.19 -7.95
N SER A 76 -16.58 13.46 -8.30
CA SER A 76 -15.39 14.29 -8.56
C SER A 76 -14.58 14.66 -7.30
N ASN A 77 -14.48 13.75 -6.34
CA ASN A 77 -13.75 13.89 -5.08
C ASN A 77 -12.40 13.21 -5.27
N PHE A 78 -11.43 13.96 -5.78
CA PHE A 78 -10.10 13.41 -6.05
C PHE A 78 -9.01 14.44 -5.78
N GLN A 79 -9.34 15.56 -5.15
CA GLN A 79 -8.36 16.59 -4.81
C GLN A 79 -7.41 16.04 -3.75
N ALA A 80 -6.16 16.49 -3.72
CA ALA A 80 -5.17 16.03 -2.74
C ALA A 80 -4.78 17.19 -1.80
N PRO A 81 -5.66 17.57 -0.84
CA PRO A 81 -5.44 18.76 -0.01
C PRO A 81 -4.19 18.67 0.87
N ASP A 82 -3.82 17.46 1.30
CA ASP A 82 -2.62 17.27 2.13
C ASP A 82 -1.33 17.18 1.31
N ASN A 83 -1.42 17.13 -0.03
CA ASN A 83 -0.28 17.23 -0.95
C ASN A 83 0.91 16.34 -0.54
N TRP A 84 0.64 15.05 -0.35
CA TRP A 84 1.62 14.03 0.02
C TRP A 84 2.73 13.95 -1.03
N LYS A 85 3.99 14.11 -0.61
CA LYS A 85 5.16 14.07 -1.49
C LYS A 85 6.31 13.30 -0.86
N PRO A 86 7.26 12.79 -1.67
CA PRO A 86 8.49 12.22 -1.13
C PRO A 86 9.15 13.19 -0.13
N ALA A 87 9.50 12.68 1.05
CA ALA A 87 10.01 13.50 2.15
C ALA A 87 11.18 12.83 2.84
N HIS A 88 12.04 13.62 3.47
CA HIS A 88 13.13 13.10 4.30
C HIS A 88 12.64 12.81 5.73
N ILE A 89 13.06 11.66 6.26
CA ILE A 89 12.87 11.27 7.66
C ILE A 89 14.16 11.57 8.42
N SER A 90 14.09 12.47 9.39
CA SER A 90 15.20 12.90 10.25
C SER A 90 15.66 11.79 11.20
N GLU A 91 16.83 11.94 11.82
CA GLU A 91 17.36 10.90 12.71
C GLU A 91 16.53 10.69 13.98
N ASN A 92 15.92 11.76 14.52
CA ASN A 92 15.01 11.64 15.66
C ASN A 92 13.76 10.82 15.29
N GLU A 93 13.24 11.02 14.08
CA GLU A 93 12.10 10.28 13.56
C GLU A 93 12.48 8.83 13.24
N ARG A 94 13.67 8.59 12.69
CA ARG A 94 14.23 7.25 12.50
C ARG A 94 14.34 6.51 13.84
N ALA A 95 14.84 7.16 14.89
CA ALA A 95 14.93 6.58 16.22
C ALA A 95 13.55 6.22 16.81
N ALA A 96 12.55 7.07 16.59
CA ALA A 96 11.17 6.80 17.00
C ALA A 96 10.56 5.61 16.23
N ILE A 97 10.80 5.53 14.92
CA ILE A 97 10.42 4.38 14.08
C ILE A 97 11.11 3.11 14.57
N ARG A 98 12.43 3.11 14.78
CA ARG A 98 13.17 1.96 15.32
C ARG A 98 12.57 1.48 16.64
N THR A 99 12.23 2.42 17.54
CA THR A 99 11.60 2.10 18.81
C THR A 99 10.24 1.39 18.63
N GLN A 100 9.39 1.87 17.73
CA GLN A 100 8.10 1.22 17.45
C GLN A 100 8.26 -0.10 16.72
N PHE A 101 9.21 -0.19 15.79
CA PHE A 101 9.57 -1.43 15.11
C PHE A 101 10.00 -2.49 16.10
N SER A 102 10.91 -2.19 17.03
CA SER A 102 11.35 -3.17 18.05
C SER A 102 10.25 -3.58 19.01
N LYS A 103 9.26 -2.72 19.26
CA LYS A 103 8.07 -3.11 20.05
C LYS A 103 7.19 -4.07 19.28
N HIS A 104 6.98 -3.85 17.98
CA HIS A 104 6.16 -4.72 17.13
C HIS A 104 6.86 -6.07 16.89
N PHE A 105 8.15 -6.02 16.54
CA PHE A 105 9.01 -7.17 16.31
C PHE A 105 9.96 -7.41 17.50
N ALA A 106 9.35 -7.76 18.64
CA ALA A 106 10.08 -7.98 19.90
C ALA A 106 11.09 -9.14 19.84
N SER A 107 10.88 -10.09 18.92
CA SER A 107 11.75 -11.23 18.67
C SER A 107 11.92 -11.39 17.17
N VAL A 108 13.12 -11.13 16.67
CA VAL A 108 13.49 -11.43 15.29
C VAL A 108 14.40 -12.64 15.29
N GLN A 109 14.14 -13.58 14.39
CA GLN A 109 15.02 -14.72 14.16
C GLN A 109 15.78 -14.56 12.86
N ASN A 110 17.03 -15.00 12.87
CA ASN A 110 17.88 -15.02 11.70
C ASN A 110 18.81 -16.26 11.70
N CYS A 111 19.49 -16.52 10.60
CA CYS A 111 20.47 -17.59 10.44
C CYS A 111 21.57 -17.12 9.48
N ASP A 112 22.70 -17.81 9.51
CA ASP A 112 23.89 -17.40 8.75
C ASP A 112 23.83 -17.82 7.27
N ASN A 113 22.98 -18.81 6.95
CA ASN A 113 22.71 -19.36 5.60
C ASN A 113 21.52 -20.35 5.64
N GLU A 114 21.10 -20.87 4.48
CA GLU A 114 19.96 -21.79 4.30
C GLU A 114 20.01 -23.05 5.19
N SER A 115 21.22 -23.53 5.49
CA SER A 115 21.44 -24.76 6.27
C SER A 115 21.66 -24.50 7.75
N ALA A 116 21.77 -23.24 8.17
CA ALA A 116 22.01 -22.88 9.56
C ALA A 116 20.70 -22.83 10.37
N PRO A 117 20.72 -23.24 11.65
CA PRO A 117 19.52 -23.15 12.48
C PRO A 117 19.12 -21.69 12.71
N ARG A 118 17.82 -21.43 12.75
CA ARG A 118 17.26 -20.13 13.18
C ARG A 118 17.70 -19.84 14.62
N LYS A 119 18.18 -18.62 14.86
CA LYS A 119 18.59 -18.12 16.16
C LYS A 119 17.94 -16.77 16.40
N ASN A 120 17.71 -16.43 17.66
CA ASN A 120 17.30 -15.08 18.01
C ASN A 120 18.40 -14.10 17.58
N TRP A 121 18.00 -13.05 16.87
CA TRP A 121 18.90 -12.05 16.35
C TRP A 121 18.66 -10.73 17.07
N HIS A 122 19.73 -10.21 17.67
CA HIS A 122 19.77 -8.85 18.20
C HIS A 122 20.32 -7.94 17.10
N TYR A 123 19.44 -7.20 16.45
CA TYR A 123 19.79 -6.23 15.42
C TYR A 123 20.16 -4.87 16.03
N ALA A 124 21.04 -4.15 15.35
CA ALA A 124 21.49 -2.80 15.69
C ALA A 124 20.83 -1.76 14.76
N ASP A 125 20.97 -0.47 15.10
CA ASP A 125 20.45 0.64 14.29
C ASP A 125 20.93 0.63 12.84
N ALA A 126 22.14 0.10 12.58
CA ALA A 126 22.73 -0.02 11.25
C ALA A 126 22.06 -1.11 10.37
N ASP A 127 21.32 -2.04 10.99
CA ASP A 127 20.60 -3.10 10.29
C ASP A 127 19.26 -2.61 9.73
N PHE A 128 18.83 -1.39 10.05
CA PHE A 128 17.60 -0.81 9.51
C PHE A 128 17.85 -0.15 8.16
N HIS A 129 17.13 -0.60 7.15
CA HIS A 129 17.02 0.08 5.87
C HIS A 129 15.72 0.91 5.84
N PHE A 130 15.86 2.20 5.56
CA PHE A 130 14.73 3.11 5.36
C PHE A 130 14.54 3.33 3.86
N GLY A 131 13.44 2.82 3.33
CA GLY A 131 13.08 2.90 1.92
C GLY A 131 12.27 4.16 1.59
N LYS A 132 11.11 3.95 0.96
CA LYS A 132 10.21 5.04 0.55
C LYS A 132 9.67 5.79 1.76
N SER A 133 9.57 7.11 1.63
CA SER A 133 8.97 7.96 2.66
C SER A 133 8.27 9.16 2.04
N TYR A 134 7.20 9.60 2.69
CA TYR A 134 6.33 10.67 2.24
C TYR A 134 5.96 11.60 3.38
N GLY A 135 5.70 12.86 3.07
CA GLY A 135 5.24 13.88 4.01
C GLY A 135 4.08 14.67 3.43
N ALA A 136 3.13 15.01 4.30
CA ALA A 136 1.99 15.86 4.02
C ALA A 136 2.27 17.32 4.38
N SER A 137 1.50 18.25 3.80
CA SER A 137 1.46 19.66 4.20
C SER A 137 1.00 19.86 5.64
N THR A 138 0.24 18.91 6.18
CA THR A 138 -0.23 18.84 7.58
C THR A 138 0.82 18.27 8.54
N THR A 139 2.08 18.12 8.11
CA THR A 139 3.22 17.59 8.87
C THR A 139 3.20 16.09 9.19
N TRP A 140 2.12 15.38 8.83
CA TRP A 140 2.12 13.92 8.82
C TRP A 140 3.26 13.36 7.96
N LYS A 141 3.86 12.25 8.41
CA LYS A 141 4.84 11.51 7.64
C LYS A 141 4.52 10.03 7.61
N LEU A 142 5.04 9.39 6.57
CA LEU A 142 4.91 7.97 6.30
C LEU A 142 6.29 7.44 5.88
N ALA A 143 6.71 6.30 6.40
CA ALA A 143 8.00 5.70 6.07
C ALA A 143 7.92 4.18 6.01
N ALA A 144 8.53 3.59 4.98
CA ALA A 144 8.80 2.16 4.88
C ALA A 144 10.18 1.85 5.46
N VAL A 145 10.25 0.82 6.30
CA VAL A 145 11.48 0.35 6.95
C VAL A 145 11.52 -1.17 6.98
N HIS A 146 12.69 -1.76 6.79
CA HIS A 146 12.91 -3.20 6.97
C HIS A 146 14.31 -3.46 7.53
N LEU A 147 14.56 -4.68 8.02
CA LEU A 147 15.89 -5.12 8.41
C LEU A 147 16.68 -5.62 7.20
N SER A 148 17.86 -5.05 6.99
CA SER A 148 18.82 -5.46 5.97
C SER A 148 19.84 -6.43 6.56
N ALA A 149 19.46 -7.69 6.66
CA ALA A 149 20.40 -8.80 6.84
C ALA A 149 19.96 -9.97 5.96
N TYR A 150 20.81 -10.99 5.87
CA TYR A 150 20.35 -12.27 5.34
C TYR A 150 19.09 -12.66 6.11
N ARG A 151 18.04 -13.11 5.43
CA ARG A 151 16.86 -13.70 6.07
C ARG A 151 16.98 -15.19 5.85
N CYS A 152 16.65 -15.98 6.87
CA CYS A 152 16.55 -17.42 6.67
C CYS A 152 15.68 -17.78 5.48
N ASP A 153 16.21 -18.66 4.63
CA ASP A 153 15.46 -19.21 3.51
C ASP A 153 14.19 -19.94 3.99
N GLY A 154 13.17 -19.86 3.14
CA GLY A 154 11.82 -20.33 3.41
C GLY A 154 10.77 -19.38 2.83
N ILE A 155 9.61 -19.94 2.52
CA ILE A 155 8.44 -19.14 2.16
C ILE A 155 8.09 -18.27 3.38
N VAL A 156 7.85 -16.99 3.13
CA VAL A 156 7.29 -16.12 4.16
C VAL A 156 5.80 -16.40 4.20
N ASP A 157 5.35 -17.02 5.29
CA ASP A 157 3.93 -17.33 5.46
C ASP A 157 3.08 -16.06 5.62
N ASP A 158 3.65 -14.97 6.14
CA ASP A 158 2.99 -13.66 6.27
C ASP A 158 3.96 -12.49 6.11
N PRO A 159 4.19 -12.00 4.87
CA PRO A 159 5.10 -10.87 4.63
C PRO A 159 4.63 -9.57 5.30
N SER A 160 3.33 -9.44 5.59
CA SER A 160 2.82 -8.27 6.32
C SER A 160 3.26 -8.21 7.79
N ASN A 161 3.87 -9.29 8.28
CA ASN A 161 4.45 -9.43 9.61
C ASN A 161 5.88 -10.02 9.54
N ASP A 162 6.62 -9.74 8.45
CA ASP A 162 8.02 -10.11 8.28
C ASP A 162 8.93 -8.87 8.46
N PRO A 163 9.80 -8.82 9.48
CA PRO A 163 10.69 -7.68 9.72
C PRO A 163 11.69 -7.42 8.58
N PHE A 164 11.86 -8.37 7.65
CA PHE A 164 12.72 -8.23 6.47
C PHE A 164 11.97 -7.74 5.22
N ALA A 165 10.62 -7.66 5.27
CA ALA A 165 9.80 -7.01 4.25
C ALA A 165 9.52 -5.55 4.63
N ASP A 166 9.14 -4.70 3.67
CA ASP A 166 8.86 -3.28 3.92
C ASP A 166 7.72 -3.10 4.93
N GLN A 167 8.01 -2.50 6.08
CA GLN A 167 7.06 -2.20 7.15
C GLN A 167 6.73 -0.71 7.16
N TRP A 168 5.45 -0.34 7.08
CA TRP A 168 5.03 1.05 7.05
C TRP A 168 4.71 1.61 8.43
N PHE A 169 5.23 2.81 8.70
CA PHE A 169 4.98 3.57 9.92
C PHE A 169 4.49 4.97 9.58
N THR A 170 3.61 5.50 10.41
CA THR A 170 3.22 6.91 10.39
C THR A 170 3.86 7.66 11.54
N ILE A 171 4.07 8.96 11.31
CA ILE A 171 4.41 9.93 12.34
C ILE A 171 3.38 11.04 12.25
N ASP A 172 2.66 11.27 13.36
CA ASP A 172 1.65 12.31 13.45
C ASP A 172 2.28 13.71 13.63
N PRO A 173 1.49 14.79 13.54
CA PRO A 173 1.98 16.16 13.75
C PRO A 173 2.60 16.43 15.13
N ASN A 174 2.29 15.60 16.13
CA ASN A 174 2.83 15.69 17.48
C ASN A 174 4.13 14.86 17.64
N GLY A 175 4.56 14.14 16.60
CA GLY A 175 5.72 13.26 16.62
C GLY A 175 5.43 11.84 17.12
N GLU A 176 4.17 11.49 17.36
CA GLU A 176 3.79 10.12 17.73
C GLU A 176 3.97 9.19 16.54
N THR A 177 4.76 8.13 16.74
CA THR A 177 5.02 7.12 15.71
C THR A 177 4.17 5.89 15.95
N GLN A 178 3.53 5.38 14.90
CA GLN A 178 2.70 4.18 14.93
C GLN A 178 3.02 3.24 13.77
N PHE A 179 2.95 1.93 14.02
CA PHE A 179 2.99 0.93 12.95
C PHE A 179 1.65 0.93 12.22
N LEU A 180 1.68 0.91 10.88
CA LEU A 180 0.49 0.78 10.05
C LEU A 180 0.27 -0.68 9.61
N ARG A 181 1.11 -1.17 8.69
CA ARG A 181 0.99 -2.50 8.08
C ARG A 181 2.27 -2.81 7.29
N GLY A 182 2.60 -4.09 7.18
CA GLY A 182 3.68 -4.57 6.31
C GLY A 182 3.26 -4.74 4.85
N ASN A 183 4.26 -4.70 4.00
CA ASN A 183 4.28 -5.14 2.61
C ASN A 183 3.19 -4.52 1.71
N LEU A 184 3.19 -3.19 1.72
CA LEU A 184 2.28 -2.35 0.94
C LEU A 184 3.03 -1.50 -0.07
N VAL A 185 2.35 -1.14 -1.17
CA VAL A 185 2.83 -0.16 -2.15
C VAL A 185 1.85 1.00 -2.23
N LEU A 186 2.32 2.24 -1.99
CA LEU A 186 1.46 3.43 -2.06
C LEU A 186 1.02 3.70 -3.51
N VAL A 187 -0.30 3.69 -3.74
CA VAL A 187 -0.92 3.90 -5.05
C VAL A 187 -1.24 5.37 -5.28
N ASP A 188 -1.96 6.00 -4.35
CA ASP A 188 -2.38 7.41 -4.47
C ASP A 188 -2.82 7.97 -3.10
N ALA A 189 -2.92 9.30 -3.02
CA ALA A 189 -3.50 9.99 -1.87
C ALA A 189 -4.48 11.08 -2.35
N GLY A 190 -5.70 11.08 -1.81
CA GLY A 190 -6.73 12.04 -2.20
C GLY A 190 -7.92 12.07 -1.26
N ASP A 191 -8.64 13.19 -1.27
CA ASP A 191 -9.88 13.42 -0.53
C ASP A 191 -11.06 12.81 -1.29
N TYR A 192 -11.20 11.50 -1.15
CA TYR A 192 -12.22 10.70 -1.82
C TYR A 192 -13.58 10.78 -1.12
N ASP A 193 -13.59 11.09 0.19
CA ASP A 193 -14.79 11.19 1.02
C ASP A 193 -15.29 12.62 1.28
N LYS A 194 -14.57 13.66 0.81
CA LYS A 194 -14.81 15.09 1.08
C LYS A 194 -14.64 15.48 2.55
N SER A 195 -13.76 14.81 3.28
CA SER A 195 -13.41 15.19 4.65
C SER A 195 -12.53 16.46 4.70
N GLY A 196 -11.97 16.89 3.57
CA GLY A 196 -10.96 17.95 3.53
C GLY A 196 -9.55 17.45 3.84
N HIS A 197 -9.40 16.15 4.10
CA HIS A 197 -8.13 15.46 4.30
C HIS A 197 -8.01 14.32 3.30
N SER A 198 -6.77 13.90 3.02
CA SER A 198 -6.47 12.86 2.05
C SER A 198 -6.58 11.49 2.71
N GLN A 199 -7.25 10.56 2.04
CA GLN A 199 -7.13 9.14 2.31
C GLN A 199 -5.98 8.57 1.50
N LEU A 200 -5.25 7.60 2.06
CA LEU A 200 -4.10 6.98 1.39
C LEU A 200 -4.47 5.57 0.96
N LEU A 201 -4.37 5.32 -0.34
CA LEU A 201 -4.64 4.02 -0.93
C LEU A 201 -3.33 3.29 -1.18
N PHE A 202 -3.24 2.07 -0.67
CA PHE A 202 -2.14 1.16 -0.91
C PHE A 202 -2.61 -0.10 -1.61
N MET A 203 -1.75 -0.65 -2.45
CA MET A 203 -1.84 -2.01 -2.96
C MET A 203 -1.18 -2.96 -1.95
N ILE A 204 -1.79 -4.13 -1.75
CA ILE A 204 -1.23 -5.23 -0.95
C ILE A 204 -0.32 -6.06 -1.85
N ASP A 205 0.95 -6.21 -1.47
CA ASP A 205 2.00 -6.87 -2.27
C ASP A 205 2.47 -8.19 -1.64
N ASP A 206 1.53 -9.01 -1.15
CA ASP A 206 1.84 -10.18 -0.33
C ASP A 206 1.95 -11.50 -1.10
N TYR A 207 2.65 -12.46 -0.50
CA TYR A 207 2.66 -13.84 -0.93
C TYR A 207 1.25 -14.43 -0.84
N ASN A 208 0.73 -14.96 -1.96
CA ASN A 208 -0.60 -15.55 -2.05
C ASN A 208 -1.78 -14.64 -1.62
N ARG A 209 -1.56 -13.34 -1.50
CA ARG A 209 -2.58 -12.36 -1.12
C ARG A 209 -2.39 -11.06 -1.91
N SER A 210 -3.47 -10.53 -2.45
CA SER A 210 -3.46 -9.20 -3.06
C SER A 210 -4.75 -8.44 -2.76
N GLY A 211 -4.82 -7.21 -3.23
CA GLY A 211 -5.90 -6.30 -2.93
C GLY A 211 -5.41 -4.89 -2.64
N TYR A 212 -6.23 -4.15 -1.91
CA TYR A 212 -5.98 -2.76 -1.56
C TYR A 212 -6.43 -2.47 -0.14
N VAL A 213 -5.72 -1.56 0.52
CA VAL A 213 -6.11 -0.98 1.80
C VAL A 213 -6.18 0.55 1.67
N LEU A 214 -7.28 1.12 2.15
CA LEU A 214 -7.48 2.56 2.24
C LEU A 214 -7.40 2.98 3.70
N PHE A 215 -6.43 3.82 4.05
CA PHE A 215 -6.37 4.47 5.35
C PHE A 215 -7.08 5.82 5.31
N TYR A 216 -7.90 6.10 6.32
CA TYR A 216 -8.70 7.32 6.40
C TYR A 216 -8.86 7.78 7.85
N ASP A 217 -9.45 8.97 8.05
CA ASP A 217 -9.63 9.56 9.37
C ASP A 217 -8.28 9.68 10.12
N ASN A 218 -7.27 10.26 9.46
CA ASN A 218 -5.90 10.40 9.98
C ASN A 218 -5.29 9.07 10.46
N PHE A 219 -5.42 8.03 9.64
CA PHE A 219 -4.95 6.65 9.93
C PHE A 219 -5.65 5.96 11.12
N ALA A 220 -6.66 6.57 11.74
CA ALA A 220 -7.42 5.94 12.81
C ALA A 220 -8.35 4.82 12.31
N LYS A 221 -8.62 4.79 10.99
CA LYS A 221 -9.49 3.80 10.37
C LYS A 221 -8.88 3.27 9.07
N GLN A 222 -9.30 2.06 8.72
CA GLN A 222 -8.94 1.42 7.46
C GLN A 222 -10.10 0.65 6.86
N ALA A 223 -10.12 0.56 5.53
CA ALA A 223 -10.99 -0.32 4.77
C ALA A 223 -10.13 -1.20 3.85
N THR A 224 -10.38 -2.50 3.86
CA THR A 224 -9.58 -3.47 3.11
C THR A 224 -10.46 -4.21 2.11
N PHE A 225 -9.98 -4.31 0.88
CA PHE A 225 -10.47 -5.27 -0.11
C PHE A 225 -9.32 -6.21 -0.44
N GLU A 226 -9.39 -7.47 -0.03
CA GLU A 226 -8.32 -8.44 -0.24
C GLU A 226 -8.87 -9.77 -0.78
N TYR A 227 -8.01 -10.48 -1.49
CA TYR A 227 -8.29 -11.81 -2.03
C TYR A 227 -7.02 -12.67 -1.98
N HIS A 228 -7.24 -13.98 -1.88
CA HIS A 228 -6.19 -14.98 -1.73
C HIS A 228 -6.16 -15.91 -2.95
N PHE A 229 -4.95 -16.31 -3.33
CA PHE A 229 -4.70 -17.13 -4.51
C PHE A 229 -4.81 -18.65 -4.23
N HIS A 230 -4.90 -19.06 -2.95
CA HIS A 230 -5.06 -20.44 -2.49
C HIS A 230 -5.94 -20.54 -1.23
#